data_AF-A0A534LIA9-F1
#
_entry.id   AF-A0A534LIA9-F1
#
_cell.length_a   1.000
_cell.length_b   1.000
_cell.length_c   1.000
_cell.angle_alpha   90.00
_cell.angle_beta   90.00
_cell.angle_gamma   90.00
#
_symmetry.space_group_name_H-M   'P 1'
#
loop_
_entity.id
_entity.type
_entity.pdbx_description
1 polymer ?
#
loop_
_entity_poly.entity_id
_entity_poly.type
_entity_poly.pdbx_seq_one_letter_code
_entity_poly.pdbx_strand_id
1 'polypeptide(L)'
;MPLRFWKKEKPDKGKPEKEPEKPPKVEKERPAAKPAPAETVLKQEPSAKKPEEKPAPPPTPPKPGEVEVFVNEAHAGLVDLGLTVAPTKAVFAKRIAAYPGGEGAFVAEYRTAPYKAVTRVLADWLGFHVPETFELDAILKEVNPRLSSFKLTLAAKDATWLDQELNLRKAKLILGDQEKVVRFKDARDFLKGVNELLAGRKLAFLELETWADDFAFLLVRDPRWDKLKNPELVVIKADQTATGGECGECGAPVGKYWSDC
;
A
#
# COMPACT_ATOMS: atom_id res chain seq x y z
N MET A 1 -22.49 39.40 29.26
CA MET A 1 -23.81 39.02 28.70
C MET A 1 -23.59 38.49 27.29
N PRO A 2 -24.44 37.57 26.77
CA PRO A 2 -24.32 37.07 25.40
C PRO A 2 -25.00 38.00 24.40
N LEU A 3 -24.38 38.21 23.23
CA LEU A 3 -25.07 38.77 22.07
C LEU A 3 -25.55 37.63 21.16
N ARG A 4 -26.85 37.57 20.93
CA ARG A 4 -27.51 36.66 19.98
C ARG A 4 -28.25 37.47 18.92
N PHE A 5 -28.46 36.85 17.77
CA PHE A 5 -29.40 37.24 16.70
C PHE A 5 -29.08 38.51 15.90
N TRP A 6 -28.83 38.33 14.60
CA TRP A 6 -29.92 38.54 13.64
C TRP A 6 -29.96 37.39 12.62
N LYS A 7 -31.07 37.23 11.90
CA LYS A 7 -31.32 36.14 10.93
C LYS A 7 -32.36 36.62 9.90
N LYS A 8 -32.29 36.11 8.66
CA LYS A 8 -32.98 36.61 7.44
C LYS A 8 -32.29 37.87 6.87
N GLU A 9 -32.37 38.18 5.57
CA GLU A 9 -33.35 37.74 4.55
C GLU A 9 -32.76 37.12 3.26
N LYS A 10 -33.64 36.42 2.53
CA LYS A 10 -33.62 36.23 1.07
C LYS A 10 -34.95 36.78 0.52
N PRO A 11 -34.97 37.36 -0.68
CA PRO A 11 -36.10 37.27 -1.60
C PRO A 11 -35.87 36.20 -2.69
N ASP A 12 -36.93 35.90 -3.44
CA ASP A 12 -37.00 34.82 -4.45
C ASP A 12 -37.27 35.37 -5.86
N LYS A 13 -36.91 34.58 -6.90
CA LYS A 13 -37.47 34.48 -8.27
C LYS A 13 -37.89 35.74 -9.07
N GLY A 14 -37.35 35.87 -10.29
CA GLY A 14 -37.97 36.66 -11.38
C GLY A 14 -37.24 36.55 -12.74
N LYS A 15 -37.86 35.90 -13.74
CA LYS A 15 -37.47 35.88 -15.18
C LYS A 15 -38.37 36.89 -15.95
N PRO A 16 -38.09 37.33 -17.21
CA PRO A 16 -37.81 36.47 -18.37
C PRO A 16 -36.80 37.03 -19.42
N GLU A 17 -36.86 36.46 -20.64
CA GLU A 17 -35.90 36.46 -21.74
C GLU A 17 -35.75 37.76 -22.58
N LYS A 18 -34.67 37.84 -23.38
CA LYS A 18 -34.78 37.73 -24.86
C LYS A 18 -33.44 37.51 -25.60
N GLU A 19 -33.39 36.45 -26.41
CA GLU A 19 -32.65 36.36 -27.69
C GLU A 19 -33.56 36.96 -28.82
N PRO A 20 -33.05 37.35 -30.02
CA PRO A 20 -32.48 36.45 -31.04
C PRO A 20 -31.16 37.05 -31.67
N GLU A 21 -30.53 36.60 -32.77
CA GLU A 21 -31.03 35.89 -33.98
C GLU A 21 -29.93 35.12 -34.79
N LYS A 22 -30.36 34.31 -35.78
CA LYS A 22 -29.62 33.37 -36.68
C LYS A 22 -30.48 33.16 -37.97
N PRO A 23 -30.11 32.35 -38.99
CA PRO A 23 -28.83 31.97 -39.63
C PRO A 23 -28.85 32.41 -41.14
N PRO A 24 -28.55 31.65 -42.25
CA PRO A 24 -28.69 30.20 -42.59
C PRO A 24 -27.32 29.48 -42.81
N LYS A 25 -27.15 28.18 -43.13
CA LYS A 25 -28.01 26.99 -43.45
C LYS A 25 -28.36 26.67 -44.93
N VAL A 26 -27.40 26.14 -45.70
CA VAL A 26 -27.57 25.27 -46.91
C VAL A 26 -26.35 24.32 -46.96
N GLU A 27 -26.34 23.09 -47.48
CA GLU A 27 -27.19 21.87 -47.46
C GLU A 27 -26.61 20.93 -48.55
N LYS A 28 -26.49 19.61 -48.28
CA LYS A 28 -26.44 18.50 -49.29
C LYS A 28 -25.22 18.49 -50.26
N GLU A 29 -24.88 17.41 -50.97
CA GLU A 29 -25.35 16.01 -51.02
C GLU A 29 -24.19 15.04 -51.43
N ARG A 30 -24.42 13.71 -51.44
CA ARG A 30 -23.58 12.73 -52.15
C ARG A 30 -24.28 12.31 -53.45
N PRO A 31 -23.54 12.02 -54.53
CA PRO A 31 -23.52 10.61 -54.98
C PRO A 31 -22.12 10.12 -55.41
N ALA A 32 -22.05 8.90 -55.94
CA ALA A 32 -20.82 8.12 -56.11
C ALA A 32 -20.26 8.10 -57.55
N ALA A 33 -18.97 7.79 -57.67
CA ALA A 33 -18.38 7.18 -58.87
C ALA A 33 -17.41 6.05 -58.46
N LYS A 34 -17.55 4.90 -59.13
CA LYS A 34 -16.61 3.77 -59.20
C LYS A 34 -16.22 3.65 -60.69
N PRO A 35 -15.02 3.13 -61.06
CA PRO A 35 -14.54 1.82 -60.62
C PRO A 35 -13.06 1.75 -60.19
N ALA A 36 -12.65 0.53 -59.83
CA ALA A 36 -11.29 0.08 -59.54
C ALA A 36 -10.72 -0.65 -60.81
N PRO A 37 -9.56 -1.35 -60.79
CA PRO A 37 -8.60 -1.56 -59.69
C PRO A 37 -7.11 -1.37 -60.04
N ALA A 38 -6.26 -1.41 -59.02
CA ALA A 38 -4.89 -1.91 -59.10
C ALA A 38 -4.62 -2.74 -57.84
N GLU A 39 -4.17 -3.98 -57.98
CA GLU A 39 -3.93 -4.90 -56.87
C GLU A 39 -2.52 -4.70 -56.30
N THR A 40 -2.41 -4.64 -54.97
CA THR A 40 -1.15 -5.01 -54.30
C THR A 40 -1.46 -5.72 -52.99
N VAL A 41 -1.42 -7.05 -53.00
CA VAL A 41 -1.61 -7.88 -51.79
C VAL A 41 -0.34 -7.80 -50.93
N LEU A 42 -0.32 -6.88 -49.96
CA LEU A 42 0.64 -6.96 -48.87
C LEU A 42 0.20 -8.04 -47.88
N LYS A 43 1.09 -8.99 -47.63
CA LYS A 43 0.83 -10.20 -46.84
C LYS A 43 0.59 -9.84 -45.37
N GLN A 44 -0.28 -10.61 -44.73
CA GLN A 44 -0.31 -10.70 -43.28
C GLN A 44 1.03 -11.28 -42.80
N GLU A 45 1.72 -10.58 -41.90
CA GLU A 45 2.81 -11.17 -41.14
C GLU A 45 2.21 -12.08 -40.04
N PRO A 46 2.78 -13.27 -39.80
CA PRO A 46 2.26 -14.21 -38.81
C PRO A 46 2.49 -13.68 -37.39
N SER A 47 1.50 -13.85 -36.51
CA SER A 47 1.60 -13.46 -35.10
C SER A 47 2.87 -14.02 -34.45
N ALA A 48 3.75 -13.13 -34.01
CA ALA A 48 4.91 -13.50 -33.21
C ALA A 48 4.43 -14.25 -31.96
N LYS A 49 4.83 -15.51 -31.81
CA LYS A 49 4.51 -16.29 -30.61
C LYS A 49 5.08 -15.57 -29.40
N LYS A 50 4.21 -15.27 -28.42
CA LYS A 50 4.63 -14.89 -27.06
C LYS A 50 5.64 -15.96 -26.59
N PRO A 51 6.88 -15.60 -26.23
CA PRO A 51 7.86 -16.60 -25.81
C PRO A 51 7.33 -17.38 -24.62
N GLU A 52 7.37 -18.71 -24.70
CA GLU A 52 7.19 -19.55 -23.52
C GLU A 52 8.39 -19.31 -22.62
N GLU A 53 8.13 -18.67 -21.48
CA GLU A 53 9.10 -18.46 -20.43
C GLU A 53 9.50 -19.83 -19.89
N LYS A 54 10.70 -20.30 -20.30
CA LYS A 54 11.24 -21.56 -19.81
C LYS A 54 11.28 -21.51 -18.28
N PRO A 55 10.86 -22.57 -17.56
CA PRO A 55 11.01 -22.64 -16.12
C PRO A 55 12.44 -22.26 -15.72
N ALA A 56 12.55 -21.28 -14.81
CA ALA A 56 13.83 -20.88 -14.27
C ALA A 56 14.58 -22.11 -13.74
N PRO A 57 15.90 -22.22 -13.96
CA PRO A 57 16.67 -23.36 -13.46
C PRO A 57 16.47 -23.47 -11.93
N PRO A 58 16.31 -24.70 -11.39
CA PRO A 58 15.99 -24.88 -9.98
C PRO A 58 17.06 -24.22 -9.10
N PRO A 59 16.66 -23.53 -8.02
CA PRO A 59 17.56 -22.70 -7.24
C PRO A 59 18.73 -23.53 -6.70
N THR A 60 19.95 -23.02 -6.91
CA THR A 60 21.18 -23.67 -6.42
C THR A 60 21.07 -23.92 -4.91
N PRO A 61 21.30 -25.14 -4.40
CA PRO A 61 21.18 -25.43 -2.97
C PRO A 61 22.00 -24.49 -2.07
N PRO A 62 21.62 -24.30 -0.80
CA PRO A 62 22.47 -23.66 0.19
C PRO A 62 23.75 -24.48 0.39
N LYS A 63 24.89 -23.80 0.52
CA LYS A 63 26.14 -24.41 0.98
C LYS A 63 26.06 -24.65 2.49
N PRO A 64 26.84 -25.61 3.05
CA PRO A 64 26.95 -25.77 4.50
C PRO A 64 27.35 -24.45 5.18
N GLY A 65 26.61 -24.04 6.21
CA GLY A 65 26.83 -22.77 6.94
C GLY A 65 26.25 -21.52 6.29
N GLU A 66 25.75 -21.56 5.05
CA GLU A 66 25.25 -20.38 4.34
C GLU A 66 23.92 -19.87 4.89
N VAL A 67 23.06 -20.78 5.37
CA VAL A 67 21.80 -20.42 6.05
C VAL A 67 22.13 -19.62 7.31
N GLU A 68 23.04 -20.11 8.15
CA GLU A 68 23.45 -19.43 9.37
C GLU A 68 24.07 -18.06 9.11
N VAL A 69 24.88 -17.92 8.04
CA VAL A 69 25.45 -16.62 7.64
C VAL A 69 24.34 -15.61 7.29
N PHE A 70 23.39 -15.96 6.42
CA PHE A 70 22.32 -15.02 6.04
C PHE A 70 21.32 -14.77 7.20
N VAL A 71 21.08 -15.77 8.06
CA VAL A 71 20.34 -15.58 9.33
C VAL A 71 21.07 -14.58 10.25
N ASN A 72 22.41 -14.62 10.33
CA ASN A 72 23.21 -13.70 11.14
C ASN A 72 23.13 -12.27 10.59
N GLU A 73 23.37 -12.10 9.29
CA GLU A 73 23.41 -10.80 8.60
C GLU A 73 22.05 -10.11 8.64
N ALA A 74 20.99 -10.80 8.21
CA ALA A 74 19.64 -10.25 8.19
C ALA A 74 19.13 -9.91 9.60
N HIS A 75 19.44 -10.73 10.61
CA HIS A 75 19.05 -10.42 11.98
C HIS A 75 19.78 -9.20 12.53
N ALA A 76 21.10 -9.10 12.31
CA ALA A 76 21.89 -7.94 12.73
C ALA A 76 21.37 -6.64 12.09
N GLY A 77 21.12 -6.65 10.78
CA GLY A 77 20.53 -5.51 10.08
C GLY A 77 19.16 -5.10 10.62
N LEU A 78 18.26 -6.05 10.91
CA LEU A 78 16.97 -5.75 11.54
C LEU A 78 17.11 -5.11 12.94
N VAL A 79 18.16 -5.45 13.71
CA VAL A 79 18.47 -4.81 15.00
C VAL A 79 19.04 -3.41 14.81
N ASP A 80 19.90 -3.20 13.81
CA ASP A 80 20.47 -1.89 13.50
C ASP A 80 19.42 -0.90 12.96
N LEU A 81 18.49 -1.37 12.13
CA LEU A 81 17.30 -0.63 11.72
C LEU A 81 16.35 -0.33 12.91
N GLY A 82 16.42 -1.12 13.99
CA GLY A 82 15.58 -0.98 15.18
C GLY A 82 14.22 -1.70 15.09
N LEU A 83 14.07 -2.61 14.13
CA LEU A 83 12.87 -3.40 13.88
C LEU A 83 12.79 -4.64 14.78
N THR A 84 13.92 -5.07 15.38
CA THR A 84 13.96 -6.10 16.41
C THR A 84 15.12 -5.87 17.40
N VAL A 85 15.35 -6.80 18.35
CA VAL A 85 16.41 -6.71 19.36
C VAL A 85 17.28 -7.98 19.38
N ALA A 86 18.58 -7.85 19.69
CA ALA A 86 19.55 -8.95 19.58
C ALA A 86 19.12 -10.33 20.19
N PRO A 87 18.43 -10.41 21.34
CA PRO A 87 17.95 -11.68 21.89
C PRO A 87 16.96 -12.47 21.00
N THR A 88 16.30 -11.85 20.01
CA THR A 88 15.29 -12.52 19.19
C THR A 88 15.86 -13.43 18.09
N LYS A 89 17.18 -13.49 17.93
CA LYS A 89 17.87 -14.20 16.83
C LYS A 89 17.42 -15.66 16.66
N ALA A 90 17.27 -16.40 17.77
CA ALA A 90 16.82 -17.80 17.75
C ALA A 90 15.34 -17.97 17.38
N VAL A 91 14.53 -16.91 17.45
CA VAL A 91 13.15 -16.88 16.95
C VAL A 91 13.15 -16.55 15.46
N PHE A 92 13.96 -15.58 15.02
CA PHE A 92 14.13 -15.23 13.60
C PHE A 92 14.64 -16.42 12.78
N ALA A 93 15.63 -17.17 13.28
CA ALA A 93 16.10 -18.42 12.65
C ALA A 93 14.95 -19.43 12.44
N LYS A 94 14.07 -19.61 13.44
CA LYS A 94 12.88 -20.49 13.32
C LYS A 94 11.85 -19.99 12.32
N ARG A 95 11.81 -18.68 12.03
CA ARG A 95 10.94 -18.10 10.99
C ARG A 95 11.52 -18.32 9.60
N ILE A 96 12.84 -18.26 9.45
CA ILE A 96 13.54 -18.66 8.21
C ILE A 96 13.39 -20.17 7.95
N ALA A 97 13.45 -21.02 8.99
CA ALA A 97 13.14 -22.45 8.87
C ALA A 97 11.68 -22.74 8.44
N ALA A 98 10.76 -21.82 8.76
CA ALA A 98 9.36 -21.86 8.35
C ALA A 98 9.06 -21.05 7.06
N TYR A 99 10.08 -20.51 6.38
CA TYR A 99 9.91 -19.76 5.14
C TYR A 99 9.22 -20.64 4.07
N PRO A 100 8.31 -20.12 3.22
CA PRO A 100 7.65 -20.92 2.18
C PRO A 100 8.64 -21.55 1.19
N GLY A 101 8.79 -22.88 1.24
CA GLY A 101 9.81 -23.64 0.51
C GLY A 101 11.08 -23.98 1.34
N GLY A 102 11.08 -23.65 2.62
CA GLY A 102 12.16 -23.90 3.58
C GLY A 102 13.36 -22.96 3.45
N GLU A 103 14.40 -23.25 4.24
CA GLU A 103 15.63 -22.45 4.31
C GLU A 103 16.33 -22.31 2.95
N GLY A 104 16.24 -23.33 2.09
CA GLY A 104 16.78 -23.29 0.73
C GLY A 104 16.08 -22.27 -0.17
N ALA A 105 14.76 -22.08 -0.01
CA ALA A 105 14.01 -21.04 -0.71
C ALA A 105 14.33 -19.65 -0.17
N PHE A 106 14.45 -19.49 1.16
CA PHE A 106 14.93 -18.25 1.77
C PHE A 106 16.33 -17.86 1.24
N VAL A 107 17.28 -18.80 1.23
CA VAL A 107 18.65 -18.57 0.71
C VAL A 107 18.63 -18.19 -0.77
N ALA A 108 17.77 -18.82 -1.59
CA ALA A 108 17.66 -18.51 -3.01
C ALA A 108 17.09 -17.10 -3.27
N GLU A 109 16.05 -16.70 -2.55
CA GLU A 109 15.50 -15.34 -2.65
C GLU A 109 16.47 -14.32 -2.04
N TYR A 110 17.09 -14.58 -0.89
CA TYR A 110 18.03 -13.66 -0.24
C TYR A 110 19.25 -13.35 -1.10
N ARG A 111 19.80 -14.33 -1.84
CA ARG A 111 20.91 -14.11 -2.80
C ARG A 111 20.56 -13.16 -3.97
N THR A 112 19.28 -12.93 -4.26
CA THR A 112 18.82 -12.18 -5.45
C THR A 112 17.99 -10.93 -5.12
N ALA A 113 17.24 -10.98 -4.02
CA ALA A 113 16.40 -9.92 -3.47
C ALA A 113 16.38 -10.00 -1.93
N PRO A 114 17.48 -9.61 -1.23
CA PRO A 114 17.57 -9.67 0.24
C PRO A 114 16.40 -8.96 0.93
N TYR A 115 16.07 -7.77 0.42
CA TYR A 115 14.95 -6.94 0.85
C TYR A 115 13.60 -7.69 0.80
N LYS A 116 13.37 -8.55 -0.21
CA LYS A 116 12.11 -9.29 -0.35
C LYS A 116 12.03 -10.43 0.65
N ALA A 117 13.07 -11.26 0.70
CA ALA A 117 13.16 -12.38 1.61
C ALA A 117 12.98 -11.95 3.08
N VAL A 118 13.61 -10.84 3.48
CA VAL A 118 13.58 -10.37 4.87
C VAL A 118 12.32 -9.56 5.19
N THR A 119 11.77 -8.76 4.26
CA THR A 119 10.46 -8.09 4.48
C THR A 119 9.36 -9.13 4.71
N ARG A 120 9.35 -10.22 3.93
CA ARG A 120 8.41 -11.33 4.11
C ARG A 120 8.53 -11.99 5.49
N VAL A 121 9.74 -12.40 5.87
CA VAL A 121 9.99 -13.01 7.21
C VAL A 121 9.60 -12.06 8.34
N LEU A 122 9.77 -10.75 8.16
CA LEU A 122 9.37 -9.74 9.15
C LEU A 122 7.83 -9.61 9.27
N ALA A 123 7.11 -9.63 8.15
CA ALA A 123 5.66 -9.62 8.09
C ALA A 123 5.06 -10.89 8.73
N ASP A 124 5.54 -12.07 8.35
CA ASP A 124 5.13 -13.40 8.88
C ASP A 124 5.43 -13.58 10.38
N TRP A 125 6.32 -12.76 10.96
CA TRP A 125 6.81 -12.92 12.33
C TRP A 125 6.28 -11.87 13.32
N LEU A 126 6.42 -10.58 12.99
CA LEU A 126 6.09 -9.46 13.88
C LEU A 126 4.96 -8.59 13.33
N GLY A 127 4.74 -8.63 12.01
CA GLY A 127 3.65 -7.92 11.36
C GLY A 127 2.30 -8.63 11.45
N PHE A 128 1.37 -8.18 10.62
CA PHE A 128 0.12 -8.84 10.25
C PHE A 128 -0.22 -8.50 8.81
N HIS A 129 -0.96 -9.38 8.15
CA HIS A 129 -1.52 -9.15 6.83
C HIS A 129 -2.99 -8.70 6.93
N VAL A 130 -3.41 -7.84 6.01
CA VAL A 130 -4.77 -7.36 5.84
C VAL A 130 -5.12 -7.48 4.35
N PRO A 131 -6.10 -8.30 3.97
CA PRO A 131 -6.58 -8.35 2.58
C PRO A 131 -7.11 -7.00 2.11
N GLU A 132 -7.05 -6.73 0.81
CA GLU A 132 -7.67 -5.55 0.18
C GLU A 132 -9.14 -5.37 0.65
N THR A 133 -9.91 -6.46 0.62
CA THR A 133 -11.28 -6.56 1.11
C THR A 133 -11.32 -6.98 2.58
N PHE A 134 -11.08 -6.02 3.48
CA PHE A 134 -11.12 -6.25 4.94
C PHE A 134 -12.34 -5.63 5.63
N GLU A 135 -12.78 -6.30 6.70
CA GLU A 135 -13.74 -5.76 7.67
C GLU A 135 -13.06 -5.03 8.83
N LEU A 136 -13.71 -3.98 9.33
CA LEU A 136 -13.18 -3.13 10.41
C LEU A 136 -12.87 -3.94 11.69
N ASP A 137 -13.73 -4.89 12.03
CA ASP A 137 -13.52 -5.78 13.18
C ASP A 137 -12.39 -6.80 12.96
N ALA A 138 -11.97 -7.06 11.71
CA ALA A 138 -10.83 -7.93 11.42
C ALA A 138 -9.50 -7.18 11.67
N ILE A 139 -9.34 -5.98 11.10
CA ILE A 139 -8.13 -5.17 11.35
C ILE A 139 -7.99 -4.78 12.83
N LEU A 140 -9.09 -4.52 13.54
CA LEU A 140 -9.06 -4.27 14.98
C LEU A 140 -8.61 -5.49 15.81
N LYS A 141 -8.85 -6.72 15.35
CA LYS A 141 -8.35 -7.95 16.01
C LYS A 141 -6.86 -8.14 15.84
N GLU A 142 -6.25 -7.65 14.77
CA GLU A 142 -4.79 -7.65 14.60
C GLU A 142 -4.09 -6.45 15.26
N VAL A 143 -4.70 -5.26 15.20
CA VAL A 143 -4.13 -4.04 15.78
C VAL A 143 -4.08 -4.11 17.32
N ASN A 144 -5.14 -4.58 17.98
CA ASN A 144 -5.24 -4.53 19.44
C ASN A 144 -4.24 -5.39 20.21
N PRO A 145 -3.96 -6.66 19.85
CA PRO A 145 -2.93 -7.46 20.51
C PRO A 145 -1.56 -6.78 20.47
N ARG A 146 -1.22 -6.14 19.35
CA ARG A 146 0.06 -5.43 19.16
C ARG A 146 0.10 -4.15 20.02
N LEU A 147 -0.98 -3.37 20.06
CA LEU A 147 -1.13 -2.22 20.96
C LEU A 147 -1.17 -2.60 22.46
N SER A 148 -1.68 -3.77 22.82
CA SER A 148 -1.79 -4.22 24.22
C SER A 148 -0.43 -4.33 24.93
N SER A 149 0.63 -4.63 24.17
CA SER A 149 2.03 -4.62 24.65
C SER A 149 2.48 -3.25 25.18
N PHE A 150 1.81 -2.18 24.76
CA PHE A 150 2.05 -0.80 25.20
C PHE A 150 0.96 -0.29 26.15
N LYS A 151 0.10 -1.18 26.66
CA LYS A 151 -1.11 -0.88 27.46
C LYS A 151 -2.11 0.03 26.73
N LEU A 152 -2.19 -0.12 25.41
CA LEU A 152 -3.11 0.62 24.54
C LEU A 152 -4.20 -0.30 24.00
N THR A 153 -5.39 0.25 23.79
CA THR A 153 -6.52 -0.42 23.13
C THR A 153 -7.24 0.58 22.25
N LEU A 154 -7.37 0.25 20.97
CA LEU A 154 -8.08 1.02 19.96
C LEU A 154 -9.49 0.45 19.80
N ALA A 155 -10.49 1.28 20.02
CA ALA A 155 -11.87 0.99 19.63
C ALA A 155 -12.26 1.83 18.41
N ALA A 156 -13.15 1.29 17.58
CA ALA A 156 -13.89 2.07 16.60
C ALA A 156 -15.38 2.06 16.94
N LYS A 157 -16.06 3.16 16.69
CA LYS A 157 -17.52 3.32 16.82
C LYS A 157 -18.07 4.05 15.59
N ASP A 158 -19.40 4.09 15.50
CA ASP A 158 -20.13 4.90 14.51
C ASP A 158 -19.65 4.65 13.07
N ALA A 159 -19.38 3.37 12.75
CA ALA A 159 -18.88 2.93 11.47
C ALA A 159 -19.99 3.00 10.42
N THR A 160 -19.78 3.82 9.38
CA THR A 160 -20.76 4.07 8.31
C THR A 160 -20.08 4.13 6.96
N TRP A 161 -20.74 3.60 5.93
CA TRP A 161 -20.41 3.92 4.54
C TRP A 161 -20.62 5.42 4.28
N LEU A 162 -19.67 6.05 3.58
CA LEU A 162 -19.85 7.36 2.94
C LEU A 162 -20.17 7.18 1.46
N ASP A 163 -19.50 6.21 0.82
CA ASP A 163 -19.69 5.78 -0.55
C ASP A 163 -19.43 4.27 -0.59
N GLN A 164 -20.30 3.49 -1.24
CA GLN A 164 -20.15 2.03 -1.36
C GLN A 164 -19.43 1.62 -2.66
N GLU A 165 -19.50 2.44 -3.71
CA GLU A 165 -18.82 2.17 -4.99
C GLU A 165 -17.32 2.44 -4.86
N LEU A 166 -16.93 3.42 -4.04
CA LEU A 166 -15.53 3.76 -3.75
C LEU A 166 -14.95 3.06 -2.50
N ASN A 167 -15.66 2.07 -1.93
CA ASN A 167 -15.34 1.40 -0.66
C ASN A 167 -15.13 2.36 0.55
N LEU A 168 -15.56 3.62 0.43
CA LEU A 168 -15.20 4.69 1.36
C LEU A 168 -16.04 4.64 2.63
N ARG A 169 -15.40 4.23 3.72
CA ARG A 169 -15.98 4.13 5.05
C ARG A 169 -15.53 5.30 5.93
N LYS A 170 -16.28 5.52 7.01
CA LYS A 170 -15.98 6.47 8.09
C LYS A 170 -16.21 5.77 9.41
N ALA A 171 -15.33 6.02 10.39
CA ALA A 171 -15.51 5.56 11.76
C ALA A 171 -14.96 6.60 12.76
N LYS A 172 -15.39 6.48 14.01
CA LYS A 172 -14.85 7.22 15.15
C LYS A 172 -13.87 6.32 15.91
N LEU A 173 -12.58 6.55 15.76
CA LEU A 173 -11.53 5.91 16.55
C LEU A 173 -11.47 6.51 17.96
N ILE A 174 -11.19 5.65 18.94
CA ILE A 174 -11.02 6.01 20.35
C ILE A 174 -9.79 5.27 20.89
N LEU A 175 -8.84 5.99 21.48
CA LEU A 175 -7.58 5.49 22.02
C LEU A 175 -7.29 6.16 23.38
N GLY A 176 -7.83 5.57 24.45
CA GLY A 176 -7.92 6.25 25.75
C GLY A 176 -8.79 7.50 25.63
N ASP A 177 -8.33 8.63 26.15
CA ASP A 177 -9.03 9.92 26.11
C ASP A 177 -8.97 10.61 24.73
N GLN A 178 -8.24 10.06 23.76
CA GLN A 178 -8.13 10.61 22.41
C GLN A 178 -9.23 10.02 21.51
N GLU A 179 -10.02 10.89 20.88
CA GLU A 179 -10.99 10.50 19.84
C GLU A 179 -10.63 11.12 18.49
N LYS A 180 -10.78 10.37 17.39
CA LYS A 180 -10.62 10.91 16.02
C LYS A 180 -11.61 10.29 15.05
N VAL A 181 -12.28 11.13 14.26
CA VAL A 181 -13.05 10.67 13.10
C VAL A 181 -12.08 10.44 11.94
N VAL A 182 -12.08 9.22 11.40
CA VAL A 182 -11.29 8.82 10.24
C VAL A 182 -12.21 8.51 9.05
N ARG A 183 -11.68 8.66 7.84
CA ARG A 183 -12.26 8.15 6.59
C ARG A 183 -11.23 7.23 5.96
N PHE A 184 -11.67 6.13 5.37
CA PHE A 184 -10.78 5.13 4.81
C PHE A 184 -11.47 4.32 3.71
N LYS A 185 -10.77 4.13 2.57
CA LYS A 185 -11.14 3.14 1.57
C LYS A 185 -10.52 1.77 1.90
N ASP A 186 -9.26 1.79 2.30
CA ASP A 186 -8.38 0.63 2.48
C ASP A 186 -7.76 0.56 3.89
N ALA A 187 -6.83 -0.38 4.10
CA ALA A 187 -6.13 -0.57 5.37
C ALA A 187 -5.05 0.50 5.63
N ARG A 188 -4.45 1.06 4.57
CA ARG A 188 -3.42 2.12 4.61
C ARG A 188 -4.02 3.43 5.14
N ASP A 189 -5.15 3.86 4.60
CA ASP A 189 -5.94 5.00 5.10
C ASP A 189 -6.30 4.82 6.58
N PHE A 190 -6.80 3.64 6.94
CA PHE A 190 -7.22 3.33 8.32
C PHE A 190 -6.04 3.46 9.28
N LEU A 191 -4.89 2.84 8.96
CA LEU A 191 -3.71 2.87 9.82
C LEU A 191 -2.97 4.22 9.77
N LYS A 192 -3.09 5.03 8.71
CA LYS A 192 -2.69 6.44 8.72
C LYS A 192 -3.47 7.19 9.82
N GLY A 193 -4.79 6.99 9.88
CA GLY A 193 -5.65 7.52 10.94
C GLY A 193 -5.31 7.03 12.36
N VAL A 194 -4.87 5.77 12.51
CA VAL A 194 -4.38 5.22 13.79
C VAL A 194 -3.02 5.81 14.17
N ASN A 195 -2.10 5.95 13.22
CA ASN A 195 -0.77 6.52 13.45
C ASN A 195 -0.84 7.98 13.91
N GLU A 196 -1.78 8.77 13.42
CA GLU A 196 -2.02 10.14 13.91
C GLU A 196 -2.49 10.19 15.39
N LEU A 197 -3.18 9.15 15.89
CA LEU A 197 -3.48 9.02 17.32
C LEU A 197 -2.25 8.56 18.14
N LEU A 198 -1.39 7.73 17.54
CA LEU A 198 -0.17 7.18 18.16
C LEU A 198 1.04 8.13 18.14
N ALA A 199 1.03 9.17 17.30
CA ALA A 199 2.18 10.05 17.06
C ALA A 199 2.82 10.61 18.35
N GLY A 200 2.00 11.10 19.29
CA GLY A 200 2.47 11.59 20.60
C GLY A 200 3.06 10.53 21.54
N ARG A 201 3.04 9.24 21.15
CA ARG A 201 3.47 8.10 21.95
C ARG A 201 4.75 7.42 21.40
N LYS A 202 5.36 7.98 20.33
CA LYS A 202 6.49 7.37 19.59
C LYS A 202 6.19 5.93 19.13
N LEU A 203 4.97 5.70 18.64
CA LEU A 203 4.53 4.41 18.07
C LEU A 203 3.97 4.65 16.66
N ALA A 204 4.25 3.73 15.75
CA ALA A 204 3.65 3.73 14.41
C ALA A 204 3.50 2.30 13.88
N PHE A 205 2.38 2.02 13.23
CA PHE A 205 2.27 0.92 12.29
C PHE A 205 2.96 1.32 10.99
N LEU A 206 4.05 0.64 10.66
CA LEU A 206 4.78 0.79 9.41
C LEU A 206 4.20 -0.20 8.39
N GLU A 207 3.84 0.28 7.21
CA GLU A 207 3.44 -0.60 6.10
C GLU A 207 4.68 -1.26 5.49
N LEU A 208 4.61 -2.57 5.28
CA LEU A 208 5.65 -3.39 4.68
C LEU A 208 5.22 -3.76 3.26
N GLU A 209 6.20 -3.90 2.38
CA GLU A 209 5.97 -4.35 1.01
C GLU A 209 5.62 -5.84 0.94
N THR A 210 4.54 -6.16 0.22
CA THR A 210 4.01 -7.52 0.03
C THR A 210 4.30 -8.08 -1.36
N TRP A 211 4.43 -7.21 -2.37
CA TRP A 211 4.46 -7.56 -3.80
C TRP A 211 3.22 -8.36 -4.24
N ALA A 212 2.07 -8.03 -3.64
CA ALA A 212 0.74 -8.60 -3.89
C ALA A 212 -0.33 -7.57 -3.50
N ASP A 213 -1.60 -7.83 -3.82
CA ASP A 213 -2.73 -6.90 -3.60
C ASP A 213 -3.14 -6.77 -2.12
N ASP A 214 -2.45 -7.43 -1.19
CA ASP A 214 -2.69 -7.33 0.25
C ASP A 214 -1.69 -6.41 0.97
N PHE A 215 -2.06 -5.94 2.16
CA PHE A 215 -1.24 -5.03 2.95
C PHE A 215 -0.60 -5.76 4.13
N ALA A 216 0.70 -5.53 4.39
CA ALA A 216 1.37 -5.99 5.60
C ALA A 216 1.75 -4.80 6.51
N PHE A 217 1.59 -4.93 7.83
CA PHE A 217 1.91 -3.85 8.77
C PHE A 217 2.65 -4.33 10.03
N LEU A 218 3.61 -3.54 10.49
CA LEU A 218 4.44 -3.79 11.68
C LEU A 218 4.35 -2.64 12.69
N LEU A 219 4.02 -2.93 13.95
CA LEU A 219 4.06 -1.92 15.02
C LEU A 219 5.49 -1.69 15.52
N VAL A 220 6.04 -0.50 15.29
CA VAL A 220 7.39 -0.10 15.72
C VAL A 220 7.34 1.03 16.75
N ARG A 221 8.24 0.98 17.73
CA ARG A 221 8.49 2.05 18.70
C ARG A 221 9.71 2.85 18.31
N ASP A 222 9.55 4.17 18.29
CA ASP A 222 10.58 5.16 17.93
C ASP A 222 11.26 4.87 16.57
N PRO A 223 10.49 4.80 15.47
CA PRO A 223 10.98 4.39 14.15
C PRO A 223 12.12 5.29 13.65
N ARG A 224 13.26 4.67 13.33
CA ARG A 224 14.50 5.32 12.91
C ARG A 224 14.46 5.67 11.42
N TRP A 225 13.61 6.63 11.04
CA TRP A 225 13.40 7.02 9.63
C TRP A 225 14.69 7.34 8.85
N ASP A 226 15.70 7.87 9.54
CA ASP A 226 17.05 8.12 9.03
C ASP A 226 17.74 6.85 8.49
N LYS A 227 17.45 5.68 9.07
CA LYS A 227 17.91 4.36 8.64
C LYS A 227 16.90 3.65 7.74
N LEU A 228 15.61 3.68 8.09
CA LEU A 228 14.53 2.95 7.41
C LEU A 228 14.31 3.42 5.96
N LYS A 229 14.80 4.61 5.59
CA LYS A 229 14.83 5.10 4.20
C LYS A 229 15.83 4.37 3.28
N ASN A 230 16.67 3.47 3.79
CA ASN A 230 17.53 2.63 2.95
C ASN A 230 16.90 1.23 2.78
N PRO A 231 16.35 0.88 1.59
CA PRO A 231 15.58 -0.33 1.38
C PRO A 231 16.42 -1.60 1.13
N GLU A 232 17.73 -1.60 1.39
CA GLU A 232 18.63 -2.74 1.15
C GLU A 232 18.16 -4.07 1.79
N LEU A 233 17.50 -3.99 2.96
CA LEU A 233 17.11 -5.15 3.76
C LEU A 233 15.60 -5.25 4.07
N VAL A 234 14.88 -4.13 4.10
CA VAL A 234 13.42 -4.12 4.30
C VAL A 234 12.81 -2.99 3.48
N VAL A 235 11.71 -3.25 2.77
CA VAL A 235 10.96 -2.20 2.07
C VAL A 235 9.77 -1.78 2.93
N ILE A 236 9.75 -0.50 3.30
CA ILE A 236 8.72 0.12 4.13
C ILE A 236 8.02 1.21 3.33
N LYS A 237 6.69 1.14 3.25
CA LYS A 237 5.85 2.04 2.45
C LYS A 237 5.41 3.22 3.32
N ALA A 238 6.16 4.31 3.32
CA ALA A 238 5.88 5.49 4.13
C ALA A 238 6.40 6.79 3.50
N ASP A 239 5.72 7.91 3.77
CA ASP A 239 6.09 9.25 3.30
C ASP A 239 7.56 9.60 3.68
N GLN A 240 8.06 9.09 4.81
CA GLN A 240 9.41 9.32 5.35
C GLN A 240 10.50 8.41 4.75
N THR A 241 10.14 7.33 4.04
CA THR A 241 11.09 6.41 3.38
C THR A 241 11.19 6.63 1.88
N ALA A 242 10.41 7.56 1.32
CA ALA A 242 10.45 7.96 -0.09
C ALA A 242 11.75 8.71 -0.43
N THR A 243 12.68 8.06 -1.15
CA THR A 243 13.92 8.68 -1.64
C THR A 243 13.87 8.89 -3.16
N GLY A 244 13.43 10.07 -3.58
CA GLY A 244 13.31 10.46 -5.00
C GLY A 244 12.18 11.45 -5.25
N GLY A 245 11.02 11.18 -4.64
CA GLY A 245 9.92 12.13 -4.36
C GLY A 245 8.88 12.33 -5.48
N GLU A 246 7.59 12.04 -5.28
CA GLU A 246 6.90 11.45 -4.10
C GLU A 246 5.60 10.66 -4.41
N CYS A 247 5.33 9.58 -3.65
CA CYS A 247 4.26 8.55 -3.68
C CYS A 247 3.44 8.09 -4.93
N GLY A 248 3.33 8.77 -6.09
CA GLY A 248 2.53 8.18 -7.20
C GLY A 248 2.32 8.89 -8.55
N GLU A 249 1.19 9.50 -8.92
CA GLU A 249 0.21 10.27 -8.10
C GLU A 249 0.14 9.84 -6.64
N CYS A 250 0.87 10.48 -5.73
CA CYS A 250 1.32 11.87 -5.75
C CYS A 250 2.53 12.33 -6.64
N GLY A 251 3.11 11.48 -7.50
CA GLY A 251 4.14 11.81 -8.51
C GLY A 251 5.58 11.33 -8.20
N ALA A 252 5.87 10.02 -8.26
CA ALA A 252 7.09 9.44 -7.65
C ALA A 252 8.16 8.83 -8.57
N PRO A 253 9.45 9.12 -8.31
CA PRO A 253 10.50 8.12 -8.22
C PRO A 253 10.36 7.33 -6.91
N VAL A 254 9.48 6.34 -7.03
CA VAL A 254 9.68 4.99 -6.51
C VAL A 254 11.17 4.64 -6.41
N GLY A 255 11.65 4.36 -5.20
CA GLY A 255 12.84 3.51 -5.06
C GLY A 255 12.50 2.12 -5.61
N LYS A 256 13.40 1.51 -6.39
CA LYS A 256 13.19 0.38 -7.33
C LYS A 256 12.18 -0.75 -6.95
N TYR A 257 11.86 -0.93 -5.67
CA TYR A 257 11.04 -2.01 -5.14
C TYR A 257 9.75 -1.55 -4.44
N TRP A 258 9.40 -0.26 -4.50
CA TRP A 258 8.10 0.23 -4.06
C TRP A 258 7.05 -0.21 -5.08
N SER A 259 6.21 -1.18 -4.71
CA SER A 259 5.03 -1.53 -5.51
C SER A 259 3.94 -0.49 -5.25
N ASP A 260 3.17 -0.16 -6.28
CA ASP A 260 1.83 0.42 -6.15
C ASP A 260 1.76 1.81 -5.49
N CYS A 261 1.95 2.79 -6.36
CA CYS A 261 1.21 4.05 -6.37
C CYS A 261 -0.30 3.76 -6.39
#